data_AF-A0A9D8EU49-F1
#
_entry.id   AF-A0A9D8EU49-F1
#
_cell.length_a   1.000
_cell.length_b   1.000
_cell.length_c   1.000
_cell.angle_alpha   90.00
_cell.angle_beta   90.00
_cell.angle_gamma   90.00
#
_symmetry.space_group_name_H-M   'P 1'
#
loop_
_entity.id
_entity.type
_entity.pdbx_description
1 polymer ?
#
loop_
_entity_poly.entity_id
_entity_poly.type
_entity_poly.pdbx_seq_one_letter_code
_entity_poly.pdbx_strand_id
1 'polypeptide(L)'
;MKTYRTHLMLCAGTGCVSNNSFKVKEALEKEIKKHSLEDEILVVMTGCNGFCAVGPIMIVKPDGIFYQNLTEKDIPYLVEEHFLKGRPVQKLMYYPPKEKEVIPDDGYRFFFAHQTLVALKNRGLIDPEKIDEYIARDGYRALAKVLTSFTPEQVIEEIKDSGLRGRGGAGFPTGLKWESCRKSPGDIKYVICNADEG
;
A
#
# COMPACT_ATOMS: atom_id res chain seq x y z
N MET A 1 4.56 8.87 -21.67
CA MET A 1 4.54 7.86 -20.60
C MET A 1 4.14 6.54 -21.23
N LYS A 2 4.87 5.45 -21.00
CA LYS A 2 4.49 4.14 -21.57
C LYS A 2 3.21 3.68 -20.87
N THR A 3 2.21 3.28 -21.65
CA THR A 3 0.90 2.88 -21.12
C THR A 3 0.87 1.36 -21.08
N TYR A 4 0.58 0.79 -19.92
CA TYR A 4 0.48 -0.65 -19.74
C TYR A 4 -1.00 -1.06 -19.69
N ARG A 5 -1.33 -2.18 -20.31
CA ARG A 5 -2.66 -2.80 -20.28
C ARG A 5 -2.99 -3.29 -18.86
N THR A 6 -2.00 -3.81 -18.14
CA THR A 6 -2.19 -4.44 -16.83
C THR A 6 -1.08 -4.02 -15.86
N HIS A 7 -1.46 -3.74 -14.61
CA HIS A 7 -0.52 -3.54 -13.51
C HIS A 7 -0.67 -4.67 -12.48
N LEU A 8 0.46 -5.31 -12.15
CA LEU A 8 0.57 -6.37 -11.15
C LEU A 8 1.10 -5.77 -9.85
N MET A 9 0.17 -5.42 -8.95
CA MET A 9 0.47 -4.75 -7.68
C MET A 9 0.87 -5.80 -6.65
N LEU A 10 2.17 -6.09 -6.55
CA LEU A 10 2.73 -7.14 -5.71
C LEU A 10 3.18 -6.58 -4.35
N CYS A 11 2.72 -7.17 -3.26
CA CYS A 11 3.00 -6.69 -1.92
C CYS A 11 4.48 -6.86 -1.51
N ALA A 12 5.14 -5.76 -1.14
CA ALA A 12 6.50 -5.72 -0.59
C ALA A 12 6.52 -5.47 0.94
N GLY A 13 5.38 -5.62 1.63
CA GLY A 13 5.36 -5.57 3.10
C GLY A 13 6.22 -6.69 3.70
N THR A 14 6.78 -6.45 4.89
CA THR A 14 7.71 -7.39 5.57
C THR A 14 7.21 -8.83 5.59
N GLY A 15 5.94 -9.06 5.95
CA GLY A 15 5.35 -10.40 5.95
C GLY A 15 5.33 -11.09 4.57
N CYS A 16 5.12 -10.34 3.48
CA CYS A 16 5.18 -10.88 2.12
C CYS A 16 6.62 -11.09 1.65
N VAL A 17 7.54 -10.19 2.01
CA VAL A 17 8.97 -10.33 1.72
C VAL A 17 9.55 -11.56 2.42
N SER A 18 9.23 -11.75 3.70
CA SER A 18 9.57 -12.96 4.47
C SER A 18 8.99 -14.22 3.85
N ASN A 19 7.90 -14.10 3.06
CA ASN A 19 7.32 -15.20 2.28
C ASN A 19 7.73 -15.18 0.79
N ASN A 20 8.92 -14.66 0.48
CA ASN A 20 9.56 -14.68 -0.86
C ASN A 20 8.89 -13.81 -1.95
N SER A 21 8.18 -12.73 -1.61
CA SER A 21 7.54 -11.88 -2.64
C SER A 21 8.52 -11.28 -3.67
N PHE A 22 9.78 -11.02 -3.30
CA PHE A 22 10.79 -10.56 -4.27
C PHE A 22 11.16 -11.64 -5.28
N LYS A 23 11.22 -12.91 -4.88
CA LYS A 23 11.46 -14.01 -5.84
C LYS A 23 10.25 -14.21 -6.76
N VAL A 24 9.04 -14.01 -6.23
CA VAL A 24 7.81 -13.98 -7.04
C VAL A 24 7.88 -12.86 -8.09
N LYS A 25 8.37 -11.66 -7.73
CA LYS A 25 8.61 -10.56 -8.69
C LYS A 25 9.57 -10.99 -9.81
N GLU A 26 10.73 -11.53 -9.45
CA GLU A 26 11.74 -11.97 -10.40
C GLU A 26 11.19 -13.03 -11.37
N ALA A 27 10.43 -14.00 -10.85
CA ALA A 27 9.77 -15.01 -11.65
C ALA A 27 8.73 -14.40 -12.60
N LEU A 28 7.95 -13.41 -12.14
CA LEU A 28 6.95 -12.71 -12.96
C LEU A 28 7.63 -11.97 -14.11
N GLU A 29 8.64 -11.17 -13.83
CA GLU A 29 9.36 -10.39 -14.84
C GLU A 29 10.03 -11.29 -15.89
N LYS A 30 10.63 -12.39 -15.44
CA LYS A 30 11.24 -13.38 -16.35
C LYS A 30 10.22 -14.02 -17.27
N GLU A 31 9.06 -14.43 -16.75
CA GLU A 31 8.05 -15.12 -17.54
C GLU A 31 7.27 -14.16 -18.45
N ILE A 32 6.99 -12.93 -18.00
CA ILE A 32 6.42 -11.85 -18.82
C ILE A 32 7.31 -11.58 -20.03
N LYS A 33 8.62 -11.45 -19.82
CA LYS A 33 9.58 -11.25 -20.92
C LYS A 33 9.66 -12.44 -21.87
N LYS A 34 9.59 -13.67 -21.34
CA LYS A 34 9.58 -14.90 -22.15
C LYS A 34 8.37 -14.96 -23.10
N HIS A 35 7.24 -14.39 -22.70
CA HIS A 35 6.03 -14.28 -23.51
C HIS A 35 5.89 -12.96 -24.28
N SER A 36 6.91 -12.11 -24.28
CA SER A 36 6.92 -10.80 -24.96
C SER A 36 5.80 -9.85 -24.49
N LEU A 37 5.48 -9.89 -23.18
CA LEU A 37 4.43 -9.08 -22.56
C LEU A 37 4.96 -7.86 -21.79
N GLU A 38 6.27 -7.58 -21.83
CA GLU A 38 6.93 -6.51 -21.06
C GLU A 38 6.52 -5.09 -21.49
N ASP A 39 5.94 -4.94 -22.68
CA ASP A 39 5.39 -3.68 -23.16
C ASP A 39 3.94 -3.46 -22.73
N GLU A 40 3.28 -4.51 -22.23
CA GLU A 40 1.86 -4.52 -21.89
C GLU A 40 1.59 -4.65 -20.38
N ILE A 41 2.51 -5.27 -19.64
CA ILE A 41 2.33 -5.61 -18.23
C ILE A 41 3.44 -5.00 -17.40
N LEU A 42 3.06 -4.25 -16.37
CA LEU A 42 3.99 -3.69 -15.39
C LEU A 42 3.85 -4.40 -14.05
N VAL A 43 4.97 -4.88 -13.49
CA VAL A 43 5.02 -5.37 -12.11
C VAL A 43 5.42 -4.23 -11.19
N VAL A 44 4.57 -3.93 -10.20
CA VAL A 44 4.78 -2.84 -9.25
C VAL A 44 4.93 -3.45 -7.85
N MET A 45 6.04 -3.17 -7.18
CA MET A 45 6.19 -3.52 -5.77
C MET A 45 5.50 -2.46 -4.92
N THR A 46 4.35 -2.80 -4.35
CA THR A 46 3.64 -1.89 -3.46
C THR A 46 4.14 -2.00 -2.03
N GLY A 47 3.76 -1.03 -1.18
CA GLY A 47 3.83 -1.23 0.26
C GLY A 47 2.94 -2.40 0.76
N CYS A 48 2.84 -2.53 2.08
CA CYS A 48 2.03 -3.59 2.71
C CYS A 48 0.56 -3.51 2.28
N ASN A 49 -0.01 -4.62 1.82
CA ASN A 49 -1.44 -4.71 1.51
C ASN A 49 -2.30 -4.81 2.78
N GLY A 50 -1.79 -5.42 3.85
CA GLY A 50 -2.45 -5.50 5.16
C GLY A 50 -3.15 -6.83 5.48
N PHE A 51 -3.21 -7.78 4.55
CA PHE A 51 -3.75 -9.13 4.80
C PHE A 51 -2.64 -10.19 4.88
N CYS A 52 -1.71 -10.03 5.81
CA CYS A 52 -0.47 -10.83 5.88
C CYS A 52 -0.69 -12.35 5.98
N ALA A 53 -1.84 -12.80 6.49
CA ALA A 53 -2.17 -14.22 6.63
C ALA A 53 -2.25 -14.99 5.29
N VAL A 54 -2.38 -14.28 4.17
CA VAL A 54 -2.49 -14.87 2.83
C VAL A 54 -1.42 -14.33 1.86
N GLY A 55 -0.31 -13.82 2.40
CA GLY A 55 0.84 -13.35 1.62
C GLY A 55 1.67 -14.49 1.02
N PRO A 56 2.39 -14.29 -0.10
CA PRO A 56 2.46 -13.07 -0.92
C PRO A 56 1.17 -12.77 -1.68
N ILE A 57 0.80 -11.48 -1.70
CA ILE A 57 -0.43 -10.97 -2.33
C ILE A 57 -0.08 -10.21 -3.60
N MET A 58 -0.85 -10.44 -4.67
CA MET A 58 -0.81 -9.62 -5.88
C MET A 58 -2.22 -9.20 -6.28
N ILE A 59 -2.44 -7.90 -6.50
CA ILE A 59 -3.68 -7.38 -7.08
C ILE A 59 -3.44 -7.02 -8.53
N VAL A 60 -4.26 -7.56 -9.42
CA VAL A 60 -4.24 -7.22 -10.85
C VAL A 60 -5.14 -6.03 -11.09
N LYS A 61 -4.62 -4.95 -11.68
CA LYS A 61 -5.38 -3.79 -12.13
C LYS A 61 -5.38 -3.73 -13.66
N PRO A 62 -6.50 -3.34 -14.31
CA PRO A 62 -7.74 -2.84 -13.72
C PRO A 62 -8.72 -3.93 -13.22
N ASP A 63 -8.46 -5.21 -13.52
CA ASP A 63 -9.41 -6.33 -13.33
C ASP A 63 -9.86 -6.57 -11.88
N GLY A 64 -9.12 -6.06 -10.89
CA GLY A 64 -9.45 -6.20 -9.47
C GLY A 64 -9.26 -7.62 -8.93
N ILE A 65 -8.44 -8.45 -9.59
CA ILE A 65 -8.22 -9.83 -9.18
C ILE A 65 -7.18 -9.89 -8.06
N PHE A 66 -7.55 -10.46 -6.91
CA PHE A 66 -6.66 -10.70 -5.78
C PHE A 66 -6.13 -12.13 -5.80
N TYR A 67 -4.82 -12.25 -5.99
CA TYR A 67 -4.07 -13.51 -5.84
C TYR A 67 -3.41 -13.59 -4.46
N GLN A 68 -3.43 -14.79 -3.88
CA GLN A 68 -2.92 -15.07 -2.55
C GLN A 68 -1.92 -16.22 -2.54
N ASN A 69 -1.11 -16.29 -1.47
CA ASN A 69 -0.14 -17.37 -1.21
C ASN A 69 0.73 -17.70 -2.44
N LEU A 70 1.07 -16.69 -3.25
CA LEU A 70 1.80 -16.90 -4.49
C LEU A 70 3.19 -17.46 -4.22
N THR A 71 3.57 -18.48 -4.97
CA THR A 71 4.93 -19.01 -4.97
C THR A 71 5.55 -18.88 -6.37
N GLU A 72 6.88 -18.94 -6.44
CA GLU A 72 7.63 -18.93 -7.71
C GLU A 72 7.16 -20.03 -8.69
N LYS A 73 6.67 -21.17 -8.16
CA LYS A 73 6.21 -22.31 -8.94
C LYS A 73 4.88 -22.05 -9.64
N ASP A 74 4.07 -21.15 -9.08
CA ASP A 74 2.76 -20.81 -9.65
C ASP A 74 2.87 -19.88 -10.85
N ILE A 75 3.97 -19.11 -10.93
CA ILE A 75 4.13 -18.00 -11.86
C ILE A 75 4.10 -18.41 -13.33
N PRO A 76 4.78 -19.48 -13.80
CA PRO A 76 4.69 -19.90 -15.18
C PRO A 76 3.24 -20.17 -15.63
N TYR A 77 2.50 -20.92 -14.83
CA TYR A 77 1.10 -21.24 -15.11
C TYR A 77 0.19 -20.00 -15.02
N LEU A 78 0.45 -19.12 -14.04
CA LEU A 78 -0.30 -17.88 -13.87
C LEU A 78 -0.14 -16.93 -15.06
N VAL A 79 1.08 -16.71 -15.53
CA VAL A 79 1.35 -15.82 -16.68
C VAL A 79 0.76 -16.38 -17.96
N GLU A 80 0.91 -17.69 -18.18
CA GLU A 80 0.36 -18.35 -19.36
C GLU A 80 -1.19 -18.31 -19.38
N GLU A 81 -1.85 -18.68 -18.29
CA GLU A 81 -3.32 -18.72 -18.28
C GLU A 81 -3.95 -17.33 -18.21
N HIS A 82 -3.50 -16.49 -17.28
CA HIS A 82 -4.17 -15.21 -17.06
C HIS A 82 -3.72 -14.16 -18.06
N PHE A 83 -2.42 -13.91 -18.17
CA PHE A 83 -1.93 -12.73 -18.88
C PHE A 83 -1.77 -12.94 -20.39
N LEU A 84 -1.42 -14.16 -20.80
CA LEU A 84 -1.33 -14.54 -22.21
C LEU A 84 -2.69 -14.98 -22.77
N LYS A 85 -3.42 -15.86 -22.07
CA LYS A 85 -4.70 -16.43 -22.58
C LYS A 85 -5.96 -15.74 -22.07
N GLY A 86 -5.86 -14.80 -21.13
CA GLY A 86 -7.00 -14.04 -20.59
C GLY A 86 -7.87 -14.83 -19.60
N ARG A 87 -7.38 -15.93 -19.01
CA ARG A 87 -8.13 -16.78 -18.08
C ARG A 87 -7.58 -16.68 -16.66
N PRO A 88 -8.27 -15.96 -15.75
CA PRO A 88 -7.86 -15.87 -14.36
C PRO A 88 -7.72 -17.24 -13.69
N VAL A 89 -6.60 -17.46 -13.00
CA VAL A 89 -6.32 -18.72 -12.30
C VAL A 89 -7.09 -18.78 -10.98
N GLN A 90 -8.32 -19.26 -11.03
CA GLN A 90 -9.24 -19.31 -9.89
C GLN A 90 -8.60 -19.94 -8.64
N LYS A 91 -7.89 -21.07 -8.76
CA LYS A 91 -7.28 -21.76 -7.61
C LYS A 91 -6.29 -20.92 -6.79
N LEU A 92 -5.73 -19.86 -7.38
CA LEU A 92 -4.79 -18.93 -6.73
C LEU A 92 -5.48 -17.67 -6.19
N MET A 93 -6.75 -17.45 -6.54
CA MET A 93 -7.52 -16.30 -6.08
C MET A 93 -7.93 -16.47 -4.60
N TYR A 94 -8.16 -15.35 -3.92
CA TYR A 94 -8.74 -15.38 -2.58
C TYR A 94 -10.23 -15.74 -2.62
N TYR A 95 -10.68 -16.52 -1.64
CA TYR A 95 -12.08 -16.93 -1.46
C TYR A 95 -12.54 -16.58 -0.05
N PRO A 96 -13.68 -15.88 0.11
CA PRO A 96 -14.32 -15.75 1.40
C PRO A 96 -14.83 -17.12 1.86
N PRO A 97 -14.60 -17.54 3.12
CA PRO A 97 -15.04 -18.86 3.61
C PRO A 97 -16.55 -19.14 3.52
N LYS A 98 -17.38 -18.10 3.30
CA LYS A 98 -18.85 -18.18 3.29
C LYS A 98 -19.47 -18.08 1.90
N GLU A 99 -18.71 -17.83 0.85
CA GLU A 99 -19.24 -17.70 -0.52
C GLU A 99 -18.87 -18.90 -1.39
N LYS A 100 -19.79 -19.27 -2.29
CA LYS A 100 -19.63 -20.42 -3.20
C LYS A 100 -18.96 -20.06 -4.53
N GLU A 101 -18.82 -18.78 -4.86
CA GLU A 101 -18.36 -18.31 -6.16
C GLU A 101 -17.13 -17.41 -6.07
N VAL A 102 -16.27 -17.48 -7.10
CA VAL A 102 -15.13 -16.60 -7.29
C VAL A 102 -15.65 -15.25 -7.80
N ILE A 103 -15.78 -14.27 -6.91
CA ILE A 103 -16.06 -12.89 -7.33
C ILE A 103 -14.70 -12.17 -7.42
N PRO A 104 -14.35 -11.53 -8.56
CA PRO A 104 -13.24 -10.60 -8.61
C PRO A 104 -13.43 -9.52 -7.55
N ASP A 105 -12.64 -9.60 -6.49
CA ASP A 105 -12.60 -8.64 -5.40
C ASP A 105 -11.13 -8.38 -5.10
N ASP A 106 -10.74 -7.12 -5.00
CA ASP A 106 -9.36 -6.71 -4.69
C ASP A 106 -9.06 -6.81 -3.18
N GLY A 107 -9.81 -7.68 -2.48
CA GLY A 107 -9.80 -7.91 -1.04
C GLY A 107 -10.64 -6.92 -0.24
N TYR A 108 -11.19 -5.86 -0.87
CA TYR A 108 -11.88 -4.79 -0.17
C TYR A 108 -13.28 -5.14 0.32
N ARG A 109 -14.00 -6.04 -0.36
CA ARG A 109 -15.39 -6.35 0.02
C ARG A 109 -15.50 -7.27 1.23
N PHE A 110 -14.44 -8.00 1.58
CA PHE A 110 -14.50 -8.98 2.67
C PHE A 110 -13.62 -8.60 3.87
N PHE A 111 -12.31 -8.56 3.68
CA PHE A 111 -11.40 -8.36 4.81
C PHE A 111 -11.31 -6.88 5.23
N PHE A 112 -11.36 -5.96 4.24
CA PHE A 112 -11.24 -4.52 4.51
C PHE A 112 -12.58 -3.79 4.65
N ALA A 113 -13.72 -4.44 4.43
CA ALA A 113 -15.05 -3.78 4.36
C ALA A 113 -15.45 -3.04 5.65
N HIS A 114 -14.95 -3.48 6.81
CA HIS A 114 -15.21 -2.86 8.09
C HIS A 114 -14.03 -2.03 8.62
N GLN A 115 -13.04 -1.74 7.78
CA GLN A 115 -11.86 -0.95 8.14
C GLN A 115 -11.99 0.47 7.60
N THR A 116 -11.74 1.47 8.45
CA THR A 116 -11.54 2.85 8.00
C THR A 116 -10.05 3.13 7.89
N LEU A 117 -9.53 3.11 6.66
CA LEU A 117 -8.11 3.32 6.40
C LEU A 117 -7.82 4.83 6.26
N VAL A 118 -7.47 5.49 7.35
CA VAL A 118 -7.10 6.92 7.33
C VAL A 118 -5.64 7.10 6.91
N ALA A 119 -4.69 6.65 7.74
CA ALA A 119 -3.26 6.75 7.44
C ALA A 119 -2.83 5.80 6.31
N LEU A 120 -3.52 4.66 6.17
CA LEU A 120 -3.20 3.60 5.21
C LEU A 120 -4.05 3.67 3.93
N LYS A 121 -4.72 4.80 3.64
CA LYS A 121 -5.65 4.97 2.51
C LYS A 121 -5.06 4.62 1.13
N ASN A 122 -3.74 4.67 0.99
CA ASN A 122 -3.02 4.43 -0.27
C ASN A 122 -2.30 3.06 -0.30
N ARG A 123 -2.38 2.26 0.77
CA ARG A 123 -1.64 0.99 0.86
C ARG A 123 -2.06 0.06 -0.29
N GLY A 124 -1.09 -0.58 -0.95
CA GLY A 124 -1.37 -1.49 -2.07
C GLY A 124 -1.92 -0.84 -3.35
N LEU A 125 -2.10 0.48 -3.37
CA LEU A 125 -2.68 1.21 -4.52
C LEU A 125 -1.66 2.02 -5.33
N ILE A 126 -0.48 2.26 -4.76
CA ILE A 126 0.59 3.04 -5.38
C ILE A 126 1.92 2.32 -5.29
N ASP A 127 2.82 2.65 -6.22
CA ASP A 127 4.26 2.46 -6.07
C ASP A 127 4.78 3.45 -5.00
N PRO A 128 5.30 2.97 -3.86
CA PRO A 128 5.81 3.84 -2.81
C PRO A 128 7.07 4.62 -3.22
N GLU A 129 7.74 4.24 -4.32
CA GLU A 129 8.93 4.92 -4.85
C GLU A 129 8.60 5.95 -5.94
N LYS A 130 7.31 6.12 -6.30
CA LYS A 130 6.85 7.12 -7.29
C LYS A 130 6.10 8.26 -6.62
N ILE A 131 6.79 9.39 -6.47
CA ILE A 131 6.22 10.59 -5.84
C ILE A 131 4.94 11.09 -6.54
N ASP A 132 4.89 10.99 -7.88
CA ASP A 132 3.75 11.47 -8.67
C ASP A 132 2.47 10.68 -8.36
N GLU A 133 2.57 9.38 -8.08
CA GLU A 133 1.42 8.56 -7.67
C GLU A 133 0.90 8.98 -6.29
N TYR A 134 1.80 9.33 -5.37
CA TYR A 134 1.41 9.84 -4.07
C TYR A 134 0.71 11.20 -4.20
N ILE A 135 1.25 12.13 -5.01
CA ILE A 135 0.67 13.43 -5.29
C ILE A 135 -0.72 13.30 -5.95
N ALA A 136 -0.84 12.41 -6.95
CA ALA A 136 -2.11 12.14 -7.63
C ALA A 136 -3.22 11.64 -6.68
N ARG A 137 -2.86 11.18 -5.47
CA ARG A 137 -3.77 10.73 -4.41
C ARG A 137 -3.79 11.66 -3.19
N ASP A 138 -3.72 12.97 -3.45
CA ASP A 138 -3.70 14.06 -2.47
C ASP A 138 -2.47 14.08 -1.53
N GLY A 139 -1.41 13.34 -1.87
CA GLY A 139 -0.14 13.41 -1.18
C GLY A 139 0.40 14.85 -1.18
N TYR A 140 1.02 15.26 -0.08
CA TYR A 140 1.54 16.63 0.16
C TYR A 140 0.52 17.78 0.11
N ARG A 141 -0.76 17.53 -0.20
CA ARG A 141 -1.81 18.58 -0.24
C ARG A 141 -1.94 19.33 1.08
N ALA A 142 -1.89 18.61 2.21
CA ALA A 142 -1.91 19.22 3.54
C ALA A 142 -0.65 20.07 3.81
N LEU A 143 0.52 19.59 3.39
CA LEU A 143 1.78 20.33 3.54
C LEU A 143 1.73 21.65 2.75
N ALA A 144 1.28 21.61 1.50
CA ALA A 144 1.12 22.80 0.68
C ALA A 144 0.17 23.82 1.33
N LYS A 145 -0.97 23.38 1.88
CA LYS A 145 -1.90 24.24 2.61
C LYS A 145 -1.25 24.86 3.85
N VAL A 146 -0.55 24.06 4.66
CA VAL A 146 0.10 24.53 5.89
C VAL A 146 1.18 25.56 5.59
N LEU A 147 2.04 25.31 4.60
CA LEU A 147 3.16 26.21 4.26
C LEU A 147 2.71 27.55 3.68
N THR A 148 1.53 27.60 3.06
CA THR A 148 1.06 28.81 2.34
C THR A 148 0.03 29.62 3.11
N SER A 149 -0.72 28.99 4.01
CA SER A 149 -1.95 29.58 4.55
C SER A 149 -2.05 29.56 6.08
N PHE A 150 -1.16 28.84 6.78
CA PHE A 150 -1.25 28.64 8.23
C PHE A 150 -0.01 29.21 8.93
N THR A 151 -0.21 29.80 10.10
CA THR A 151 0.87 30.05 11.05
C THR A 151 1.19 28.77 11.85
N PRO A 152 2.40 28.65 12.44
CA PRO A 152 2.72 27.51 13.32
C PRO A 152 1.69 27.30 14.44
N GLU A 153 1.16 28.39 15.00
CA GLU A 153 0.16 28.35 16.08
C GLU A 153 -1.18 27.82 15.59
N GLN A 154 -1.61 28.17 14.37
CA GLN A 154 -2.81 27.61 13.74
C GLN A 154 -2.66 26.12 13.43
N VAL A 155 -1.47 25.66 13.04
CA VAL A 155 -1.18 24.23 12.85
C VAL A 155 -1.32 23.48 14.17
N ILE A 156 -0.81 24.03 15.27
CA ILE A 156 -0.93 23.43 16.60
C ILE A 156 -2.40 23.34 17.01
N GLU A 157 -3.20 24.39 16.76
CA GLU A 157 -4.63 24.37 17.09
C GLU A 157 -5.40 23.32 16.29
N GLU A 158 -5.17 23.22 14.97
CA GLU A 158 -5.78 22.19 14.14
C GLU A 158 -5.51 20.76 14.67
N ILE A 159 -4.29 20.50 15.16
CA ILE A 159 -3.92 19.20 15.74
C ILE A 159 -4.54 18.98 17.13
N LYS A 160 -4.77 20.05 17.90
CA LYS A 160 -5.52 19.98 19.17
C LYS A 160 -6.99 19.66 18.90
N ASP A 161 -7.60 20.37 17.95
CA ASP A 161 -8.99 20.19 17.53
C ASP A 161 -9.25 18.78 16.97
N SER A 162 -8.28 18.21 16.26
CA SER A 162 -8.38 16.84 15.76
C SER A 162 -8.40 15.77 16.86
N GLY A 163 -8.07 16.12 18.11
CA GLY A 163 -7.95 15.19 19.23
C GLY A 163 -6.88 14.10 19.04
N LEU A 164 -5.85 14.35 18.21
CA LEU A 164 -4.84 13.33 17.93
C LEU A 164 -4.04 13.01 19.20
N ARG A 165 -3.91 11.71 19.47
CA ARG A 165 -3.13 11.17 20.59
C ARG A 165 -1.93 10.39 20.05
N GLY A 166 -0.83 10.40 20.79
CA GLY A 166 0.38 9.65 20.47
C GLY A 166 0.09 8.16 20.28
N ARG A 167 0.51 7.60 19.15
CA ARG A 167 0.22 6.21 18.76
C ARG A 167 1.26 5.18 19.23
N GLY A 168 2.36 5.62 19.85
CA GLY A 168 3.35 4.72 20.47
C GLY A 168 2.96 4.18 21.85
N GLY A 169 1.66 3.97 22.13
CA GLY A 169 1.17 3.39 23.40
C GLY A 169 0.72 4.40 24.46
N ALA A 170 1.55 5.37 24.84
CA ALA A 170 1.26 6.28 25.97
C ALA A 170 0.02 7.18 25.77
N GLY A 171 -0.42 7.42 24.53
CA GLY A 171 -1.64 8.15 24.26
C GLY A 171 -1.64 9.62 24.70
N PHE A 172 -0.48 10.26 24.86
CA PHE A 172 -0.41 11.68 25.23
C PHE A 172 -0.97 12.57 24.09
N PRO A 173 -1.74 13.64 24.37
CA PRO A 173 -2.28 14.52 23.33
C PRO A 173 -1.17 15.18 22.50
N THR A 174 -1.20 14.96 21.18
CA THR A 174 -0.14 15.40 20.26
C THR A 174 -0.06 16.93 20.19
N GLY A 175 -1.21 17.61 20.12
CA GLY A 175 -1.28 19.07 20.07
C GLY A 175 -0.67 19.75 21.29
N LEU A 176 -0.93 19.23 22.50
CA LEU A 176 -0.31 19.75 23.73
C LEU A 176 1.21 19.54 23.73
N LYS A 177 1.69 18.38 23.26
CA LYS A 177 3.13 18.11 23.14
C LYS A 177 3.81 19.12 22.20
N TRP A 178 3.19 19.42 21.07
CA TRP A 178 3.71 20.39 20.10
C TRP A 178 3.70 21.81 20.66
N GLU A 179 2.62 22.20 21.33
CA GLU A 179 2.51 23.50 21.99
C GLU A 179 3.60 23.71 23.04
N SER A 180 3.85 22.72 23.91
CA SER A 180 4.93 22.79 24.90
C SER A 180 6.31 22.92 24.25
N CYS A 181 6.57 22.19 23.17
CA CYS A 181 7.83 22.29 22.43
C CYS A 181 8.03 23.68 21.83
N ARG A 182 6.96 24.26 21.25
CA ARG A 182 6.97 25.61 20.66
C ARG A 182 7.23 26.70 21.71
N LYS A 183 6.61 26.61 22.89
CA LYS A 183 6.76 27.58 24.00
C LYS A 183 8.09 27.47 24.74
N SER A 184 8.78 26.34 24.62
CA SER A 184 10.09 26.14 25.24
C SER A 184 11.12 27.16 24.70
N PRO A 185 12.02 27.71 25.54
CA PRO A 185 13.04 28.65 25.08
C PRO A 185 14.05 28.01 24.10
N GLY A 186 14.79 28.85 23.38
CA GLY A 186 15.84 28.44 22.43
C GLY A 186 15.36 28.36 20.98
N ASP A 187 16.24 28.75 20.06
CA ASP A 187 15.92 28.91 18.64
C ASP A 187 15.95 27.59 17.86
N ILE A 188 16.78 26.65 18.32
CA ILE A 188 16.95 25.34 17.66
C ILE A 188 15.93 24.35 18.25
N LYS A 189 15.13 23.75 17.39
CA LYS A 189 14.13 22.72 17.72
C LYS A 189 14.39 21.48 16.87
N TYR A 190 14.01 20.31 17.40
CA TYR A 190 14.17 19.03 16.72
C TYR A 190 12.83 18.32 16.60
N VAL A 191 12.65 17.60 15.47
CA VAL A 191 11.56 16.65 15.27
C VAL A 191 12.20 15.27 15.18
N ILE A 192 11.81 14.38 16.09
CA ILE A 192 12.34 13.01 16.16
C ILE A 192 11.17 12.06 15.91
N CYS A 193 11.28 11.26 14.87
CA CYS A 193 10.38 10.15 14.62
C CYS A 193 10.95 8.91 15.31
N ASN A 194 10.23 8.36 16.29
CA ASN A 194 10.58 7.06 16.85
C ASN A 194 9.99 5.97 15.93
N ALA A 195 10.88 5.26 15.23
CA ALA A 195 10.56 4.11 14.39
C ALA A 195 11.14 2.80 14.96
N ASP A 196 11.53 2.79 16.24
CA ASP A 196 11.95 1.62 17.00
C ASP A 196 10.71 0.85 17.48
N GLU A 197 10.04 0.17 16.54
CA GLU A 197 8.86 -0.67 16.77
C GLU A 197 9.31 -2.05 17.29
N GLY A 198 9.66 -2.11 18.58
CA GLY A 198 10.20 -3.29 19.27
C GLY A 198 9.22 -4.42 19.55
#